data_AF-A0A7X7WGG0-F1
#
_entry.id   AF-A0A7X7WGG0-F1
#
_cell.length_a   1.000
_cell.length_b   1.000
_cell.length_c   1.000
_cell.angle_alpha   90.00
_cell.angle_beta   90.00
_cell.angle_gamma   90.00
#
_symmetry.space_group_name_H-M   'P 1'
#
loop_
_entity.id
_entity.type
_entity.pdbx_description
1 polymer ?
#
loop_
_entity_poly.entity_id
_entity_poly.type
_entity_poly.pdbx_seq_one_letter_code
_entity_poly.pdbx_strand_id
1 'polypeptide(L)'
;MLNSIKGYFEKYLALDNKKSSDDNRRRLQIATCALLIEMANCDDNFGDSEKARIIDIIKKRFKINDKQIDKLFEITRQEIKNSLDLYGFARIINKNHDESQKVAVIELVWEVIYADGILSA
;
A
#
# COMPACT_ATOMS: atom_id res chain seq x y z
N MET A 1 9.21 -26.49 -27.75
CA MET A 1 8.86 -25.05 -27.66
C MET A 1 8.09 -24.72 -26.38
N LEU A 2 7.09 -25.50 -25.95
CA LEU A 2 6.37 -25.28 -24.69
C LEU A 2 7.24 -25.35 -23.41
N ASN A 3 8.27 -26.20 -23.40
CA ASN A 3 9.19 -26.32 -22.26
C ASN A 3 10.02 -25.06 -22.00
N SER A 4 10.31 -24.26 -23.03
CA SER A 4 11.07 -23.02 -22.90
C SER A 4 10.23 -21.92 -22.24
N ILE A 5 8.92 -21.89 -22.52
CA ILE A 5 7.97 -20.99 -21.87
C ILE A 5 7.75 -21.41 -20.41
N LYS A 6 7.62 -22.72 -20.15
CA LYS A 6 7.49 -23.27 -18.79
C LYS A 6 8.71 -22.93 -17.93
N GLY A 7 9.93 -23.10 -18.46
CA GLY A 7 11.15 -22.74 -17.76
C GLY A 7 11.29 -21.23 -17.52
N TYR A 8 10.79 -20.40 -18.44
CA TYR A 8 10.74 -18.96 -18.24
C TYR A 8 9.76 -18.57 -17.12
N PHE A 9 8.59 -19.20 -17.10
CA PHE A 9 7.54 -18.95 -16.11
C PHE A 9 7.94 -19.47 -14.72
N GLU A 10 8.55 -20.65 -14.63
CA GLU A 10 9.10 -21.19 -13.39
C GLU A 10 10.24 -20.33 -12.85
N LYS A 11 11.12 -19.82 -13.73
CA LYS A 11 12.16 -18.86 -13.34
C LYS A 11 11.56 -17.55 -12.85
N TYR A 12 10.49 -17.05 -13.47
CA TYR A 12 9.81 -15.83 -13.04
C TYR A 12 9.06 -16.01 -11.71
N LEU A 13 8.41 -17.16 -11.51
CA LEU A 13 7.77 -17.54 -10.25
C LEU A 13 8.80 -17.73 -9.12
N ALA A 14 9.96 -18.31 -9.44
CA ALA A 14 11.07 -18.47 -8.49
C ALA A 14 11.75 -17.13 -8.14
N LEU A 15 11.78 -16.17 -9.07
CA LEU A 15 12.24 -14.79 -8.81
C LEU A 15 11.25 -14.03 -7.91
N ASP A 16 9.94 -14.24 -8.07
CA ASP A 16 8.92 -13.65 -7.19
C ASP A 16 9.00 -14.24 -5.77
N ASN A 17 9.39 -15.51 -5.64
CA ASN A 17 9.64 -16.18 -4.35
C ASN A 17 11.02 -15.88 -3.73
N LYS A 18 11.96 -15.32 -4.48
CA LYS A 18 13.31 -14.95 -4.00
C LYS A 18 13.41 -13.54 -3.43
N LYS A 19 12.31 -12.79 -3.39
CA LYS A 19 12.26 -11.51 -2.67
C LYS A 19 12.44 -11.79 -1.19
N SER A 20 13.41 -11.12 -0.57
CA SER A 20 13.62 -11.22 0.87
C SER A 20 12.33 -10.81 1.60
N SER A 21 12.12 -11.37 2.78
CA SER A 21 10.99 -10.99 3.65
C SER A 21 10.87 -9.47 3.83
N ASP A 22 12.02 -8.77 3.82
CA ASP A 22 12.11 -7.33 3.92
C ASP A 22 11.61 -6.59 2.67
N ASP A 23 11.86 -7.11 1.46
CA ASP A 23 11.33 -6.52 0.22
C ASP A 23 9.80 -6.66 0.15
N ASN A 24 9.26 -7.81 0.53
CA ASN A 24 7.82 -8.02 0.61
C ASN A 24 7.17 -7.10 1.66
N ARG A 25 7.78 -6.97 2.84
CA ARG A 25 7.30 -6.04 3.88
C ARG A 25 7.31 -4.60 3.39
N ARG A 26 8.35 -4.17 2.68
CA ARG A 26 8.47 -2.82 2.13
C ARG A 26 7.46 -2.55 1.02
N ARG A 27 7.25 -3.50 0.11
CA ARG A 27 6.19 -3.43 -0.92
C ARG A 27 4.81 -3.32 -0.30
N LEU A 28 4.57 -4.05 0.79
CA LEU A 28 3.30 -3.99 1.52
C LEU A 28 3.10 -2.64 2.23
N GLN A 29 4.16 -2.07 2.80
CA GLN A 29 4.16 -0.71 3.36
C GLN A 29 3.79 0.32 2.30
N ILE A 30 4.47 0.28 1.14
CA ILE A 30 4.21 1.19 0.02
C ILE A 30 2.78 1.01 -0.49
N ALA A 31 2.33 -0.23 -0.72
CA ALA A 31 0.99 -0.51 -1.24
C ALA A 31 -0.11 -0.05 -0.26
N THR A 32 0.08 -0.29 1.04
CA THR A 32 -0.87 0.18 2.06
C THR A 32 -0.89 1.71 2.10
N CYS A 33 0.27 2.35 2.14
CA CYS A 33 0.35 3.81 2.18
C CYS A 33 -0.23 4.44 0.91
N ALA A 34 0.01 3.84 -0.25
CA ALA A 34 -0.53 4.32 -1.52
C ALA A 34 -2.05 4.23 -1.54
N LEU A 35 -2.62 3.09 -1.11
CA LEU A 35 -4.07 2.92 -1.03
C LEU A 35 -4.72 3.99 -0.14
N LEU A 36 -4.13 4.28 1.03
CA LEU A 36 -4.69 5.28 1.94
C LEU A 36 -4.56 6.71 1.39
N ILE A 37 -3.46 7.05 0.71
CA ILE A 37 -3.27 8.35 0.07
C ILE A 37 -4.26 8.54 -1.07
N GLU A 38 -4.39 7.55 -1.96
CA GLU A 38 -5.31 7.62 -3.10
C GLU A 38 -6.75 7.76 -2.64
N MET A 39 -7.14 7.03 -1.59
CA MET A 39 -8.50 7.15 -1.07
C MET A 39 -8.76 8.50 -0.38
N ALA A 40 -7.76 9.04 0.32
CA ALA A 40 -7.83 10.39 0.89
C ALA A 40 -7.76 11.51 -0.17
N ASN A 41 -7.38 11.20 -1.42
CA ASN A 41 -7.41 12.13 -2.54
C ASN A 41 -8.71 12.01 -3.37
N CYS A 42 -9.65 11.14 -3.01
CA CYS A 42 -10.78 10.77 -3.87
C CYS A 42 -11.75 11.94 -4.16
N ASP A 43 -11.78 12.96 -3.30
CA ASP A 43 -12.58 14.18 -3.44
C ASP A 43 -11.75 15.41 -3.84
N ASP A 44 -10.53 15.20 -4.34
CA ASP A 44 -9.52 16.23 -4.64
C ASP A 44 -9.10 17.09 -3.42
N ASN A 45 -9.44 16.68 -2.19
CA ASN A 45 -9.21 17.47 -0.98
C ASN A 45 -8.37 16.71 0.06
N PHE A 46 -7.11 16.42 -0.25
CA PHE A 46 -6.19 15.85 0.74
C PHE A 46 -5.67 16.89 1.72
N GLY A 47 -6.23 16.88 2.92
CA GLY A 47 -5.90 17.79 4.02
C GLY A 47 -4.77 17.28 4.94
N ASP A 48 -4.37 18.18 5.85
CA ASP A 48 -3.38 17.86 6.88
C ASP A 48 -3.92 16.85 7.91
N SER A 49 -5.24 16.78 8.11
CA SER A 49 -5.93 15.82 8.99
C SER A 49 -5.80 14.38 8.49
N GLU A 50 -6.10 14.11 7.21
CA GLU A 50 -5.94 12.77 6.64
C GLU A 50 -4.47 12.39 6.62
N LYS A 51 -3.59 13.31 6.24
CA LYS A 51 -2.15 13.06 6.25
C LYS A 51 -1.65 12.64 7.63
N ALA A 52 -2.03 13.39 8.68
CA ALA A 52 -1.66 13.06 10.05
C ALA A 52 -2.21 11.70 10.46
N ARG A 53 -3.45 11.37 10.08
CA ARG A 53 -4.07 10.07 10.37
C ARG A 53 -3.35 8.92 9.68
N ILE A 54 -3.00 9.07 8.39
CA ILE A 54 -2.24 8.06 7.64
C ILE A 54 -0.88 7.82 8.28
N ILE A 55 -0.15 8.88 8.65
CA ILE A 55 1.14 8.78 9.35
C ILE A 55 1.00 7.94 10.62
N ASP A 56 -0.01 8.23 11.43
CA ASP A 56 -0.28 7.54 12.69
C ASP A 56 -0.59 6.05 12.49
N ILE A 57 -1.45 5.74 11.53
CA ILE A 57 -1.81 4.36 11.15
C ILE A 57 -0.59 3.58 10.70
N ILE A 58 0.21 4.14 9.79
CA ILE A 58 1.37 3.45 9.21
C ILE A 58 2.47 3.24 10.27
N LYS A 59 2.73 4.25 11.11
CA LYS A 59 3.69 4.12 12.23
C LYS A 59 3.28 3.02 13.19
N LYS A 60 2.01 2.97 13.61
CA LYS A 60 1.48 1.94 14.53
C LYS A 60 1.51 0.55 13.90
N ARG A 61 1.02 0.42 12.67
CA ARG A 61 0.89 -0.88 11.97
C ARG A 61 2.24 -1.51 11.65
N PHE A 62 3.20 -0.71 11.16
CA PHE A 62 4.48 -1.23 10.70
C PHE A 62 5.63 -1.06 11.69
N LYS A 63 5.38 -0.41 12.83
CA LYS A 63 6.35 -0.11 13.89
C LYS A 63 7.56 0.66 13.36
N ILE A 64 7.31 1.75 12.65
CA ILE A 64 8.34 2.62 12.05
C ILE A 64 8.36 4.00 12.70
N ASN A 65 9.50 4.69 12.64
CA ASN A 65 9.72 6.02 13.24
C ASN A 65 9.45 7.18 12.26
N ASP A 66 9.55 8.41 12.74
CA ASP A 66 9.29 9.63 11.95
C ASP A 66 10.23 9.79 10.75
N LYS A 67 11.51 9.45 10.88
CA LYS A 67 12.44 9.52 9.74
C LYS A 67 12.10 8.48 8.66
N GLN A 68 11.57 7.33 9.08
CA GLN A 68 11.15 6.27 8.17
C GLN A 68 9.82 6.57 7.49
N ILE A 69 8.88 7.22 8.18
CA ILE A 69 7.58 7.57 7.58
C ILE A 69 7.73 8.63 6.50
N ASP A 70 8.56 9.66 6.71
CA ASP A 70 8.79 10.70 5.71
C ASP A 70 9.34 10.11 4.41
N LYS A 71 10.36 9.24 4.55
CA LYS A 71 10.95 8.53 3.42
C LYS A 71 9.95 7.58 2.74
N LEU A 72 9.10 6.90 3.52
CA LEU A 72 8.07 6.03 2.97
C LEU A 72 7.03 6.84 2.18
N PHE A 73 6.61 8.00 2.67
CA PHE A 73 5.70 8.89 1.95
C PHE A 73 6.31 9.41 0.65
N GLU A 74 7.58 9.82 0.67
CA GLU A 74 8.29 10.26 -0.54
C GLU A 74 8.31 9.15 -1.60
N ILE A 75 8.74 7.95 -1.22
CA ILE A 75 8.77 6.78 -2.12
C ILE A 75 7.37 6.45 -2.61
N THR A 76 6.39 6.42 -1.71
CA THR A 76 5.00 6.09 -2.05
C THR A 76 4.43 7.09 -3.06
N ARG A 77 4.67 8.39 -2.90
CA ARG A 77 4.25 9.42 -3.87
C ARG A 77 4.92 9.26 -5.22
N GLN A 78 6.19 8.85 -5.26
CA GLN A 78 6.88 8.54 -6.52
C GLN A 78 6.27 7.30 -7.19
N GLU A 79 6.00 6.25 -6.42
CA GLU A 79 5.37 5.02 -6.91
C GLU A 79 3.94 5.26 -7.42
N ILE A 80 3.13 6.06 -6.72
CA ILE A 80 1.80 6.49 -7.21
C ILE A 80 1.93 7.15 -8.58
N LYS A 81 2.82 8.15 -8.72
CA LYS A 81 3.02 8.88 -9.99
C LYS A 81 3.49 8.00 -11.14
N ASN A 82 4.25 6.95 -10.83
CA ASN A 82 4.80 6.02 -11.81
C ASN A 82 3.88 4.80 -12.06
N SER A 83 2.85 4.62 -11.24
CA SER A 83 1.91 3.50 -11.33
C SER A 83 0.84 3.79 -12.38
N LEU A 84 0.35 2.71 -13.00
CA LEU A 84 -0.74 2.80 -13.98
C LEU A 84 -2.12 2.89 -13.33
N ASP A 85 -2.30 2.35 -12.11
CA ASP A 85 -3.58 2.37 -11.38
C ASP A 85 -3.46 1.83 -9.92
N LEU A 86 -4.47 2.11 -9.09
CA LEU A 86 -4.68 1.61 -7.73
C LEU A 86 -4.75 0.07 -7.65
N TYR A 87 -5.19 -0.58 -8.73
CA TYR A 87 -5.30 -2.03 -8.81
C TYR A 87 -3.99 -2.76 -8.46
N GLY A 88 -2.84 -2.19 -8.84
CA GLY A 88 -1.53 -2.76 -8.52
C GLY A 88 -1.28 -2.86 -7.01
N PHE A 89 -1.62 -1.80 -6.26
CA PHE A 89 -1.48 -1.76 -4.81
C PHE A 89 -2.51 -2.67 -4.13
N ALA A 90 -3.77 -2.63 -4.58
CA ALA A 90 -4.82 -3.50 -4.06
C ALA A 90 -4.48 -4.99 -4.24
N ARG A 91 -3.87 -5.37 -5.37
CA ARG A 91 -3.41 -6.75 -5.62
C ARG A 91 -2.29 -7.18 -4.67
N ILE A 92 -1.35 -6.28 -4.36
CA ILE A 92 -0.27 -6.57 -3.38
C ILE A 92 -0.88 -6.82 -2.01
N ILE A 93 -1.80 -5.97 -1.56
CA ILE A 93 -2.49 -6.15 -0.27
C ILE A 93 -3.27 -7.47 -0.28
N ASN A 94 -4.07 -7.71 -1.33
CA ASN A 94 -4.90 -8.92 -1.44
C ASN A 94 -4.11 -10.23 -1.43
N LYS A 95 -2.89 -10.24 -1.98
CA LYS A 95 -2.01 -11.42 -2.01
C LYS A 95 -1.32 -11.67 -0.66
N ASN A 96 -1.11 -10.63 0.15
CA ASN A 96 -0.35 -10.71 1.40
C ASN A 96 -1.24 -10.71 2.66
N HIS A 97 -2.56 -10.59 2.50
CA HIS A 97 -3.52 -10.52 3.59
C HIS A 97 -4.53 -11.66 3.54
N ASP A 98 -4.85 -12.22 4.70
CA ASP A 98 -6.04 -13.06 4.88
C ASP A 98 -7.32 -12.22 4.95
N GLU A 99 -8.49 -12.87 5.02
CA GLU A 99 -9.79 -12.20 5.03
C GLU A 99 -9.95 -11.20 6.18
N SER A 100 -9.55 -11.57 7.40
CA SER A 100 -9.63 -10.69 8.57
C SER A 100 -8.73 -9.46 8.42
N GLN A 101 -7.54 -9.67 7.85
CA GLN A 101 -6.60 -8.59 7.61
C GLN A 101 -7.06 -7.67 6.47
N LYS A 102 -7.80 -8.18 5.48
CA LYS A 102 -8.43 -7.36 4.43
C LYS A 102 -9.53 -6.46 5.01
N VAL A 103 -10.36 -7.00 5.91
CA VAL A 103 -11.36 -6.19 6.64
C VAL A 103 -10.66 -5.06 7.39
N ALA A 104 -9.57 -5.36 8.11
CA ALA A 104 -8.79 -4.33 8.80
C ALA A 104 -8.22 -3.27 7.85
N VAL A 105 -7.85 -3.61 6.60
CA VAL A 105 -7.42 -2.60 5.63
C VAL A 105 -8.58 -1.67 5.25
N ILE A 106 -9.77 -2.21 5.05
CA ILE A 106 -10.96 -1.40 4.75
C ILE A 106 -11.33 -0.51 5.94
N GLU A 107 -11.22 -1.00 7.17
CA GLU A 107 -11.40 -0.17 8.38
C GLU A 107 -10.40 0.99 8.42
N LEU A 108 -9.12 0.74 8.12
CA LEU A 108 -8.10 1.80 8.04
C LEU A 108 -8.43 2.84 6.97
N VAL A 109 -9.00 2.41 5.84
CA VAL A 109 -9.46 3.33 4.80
C VAL A 109 -10.56 4.24 5.35
N TRP A 110 -11.57 3.68 6.03
CA TRP A 110 -12.64 4.47 6.65
C TRP A 110 -12.13 5.41 7.74
N GLU A 111 -11.17 4.99 8.56
CA GLU A 111 -10.55 5.85 9.57
C GLU A 111 -9.84 7.07 8.98
N VAL A 112 -9.31 6.95 7.75
CA VAL A 112 -8.62 8.04 7.05
C VAL A 112 -9.63 8.99 6.41
N ILE A 113 -10.62 8.47 5.69
CA ILE A 113 -11.65 9.29 5.05
C ILE A 113 -12.45 10.08 6.09
N TYR A 114 -12.66 9.49 7.27
CA TYR A 114 -13.41 10.13 8.36
C TYR A 114 -12.53 10.95 9.32
N ALA A 115 -11.26 11.20 8.99
CA ALA A 115 -10.30 11.82 9.90
C ALA A 115 -10.65 13.28 10.25
N ASP A 116 -11.34 14.00 9.35
CA ASP A 116 -11.84 15.36 9.56
C ASP A 116 -13.26 15.40 10.16
N GLY A 117 -13.90 14.23 10.34
CA GLY A 117 -15.26 14.07 10.84
C GLY A 117 -16.36 14.39 9.83
N ILE A 118 -16.02 14.65 8.56
CA ILE A 118 -16.97 15.03 7.51
C ILE A 118 -16.93 13.98 6.42
N LEU A 119 -18.08 13.33 6.16
CA LEU A 119 -18.22 12.52 4.96
C LEU A 119 -18.69 13.45 3.82
N SER A 120 -17.77 13.94 3.02
CA SER A 120 -18.12 14.61 1.77
C SER A 120 -18.48 13.54 0.74
N ALA A 121 -19.74 13.50 0.34
CA ALA A 121 -20.31 12.57 -0.64
C ALA A 121 -20.52 13.25 -1.99
#